data_AF-A0A0H3F7E3-F1
#
_entry.id   AF-A0A0H3F7E3-F1
#
_cell.length_a   1.000
_cell.length_b   1.000
_cell.length_c   1.000
_cell.angle_alpha   90.00
_cell.angle_beta   90.00
_cell.angle_gamma   90.00
#
_symmetry.space_group_name_H-M   'P 1'
#
loop_
_entity.id
_entity.type
_entity.pdbx_description
1 polymer ?
#
loop_
_entity_poly.entity_id
_entity_poly.type
_entity_poly.pdbx_seq_one_letter_code
_entity_poly.pdbx_strand_id
1 'polypeptide(L)' 'MNKALAGLSKEEMDKVSAGLAAGTVVVRERNHLPVNAEEVEMEQPEHLRAYFRERLEHYRQQPAKK' A
#
# COMPACT_ATOMS: atom_id res chain seq x y z
N MET A 1 -19.53 -18.14 -17.02
CA MET A 1 -19.35 -17.68 -15.63
C MET A 1 -18.09 -18.33 -15.07
N ASN A 2 -17.36 -17.62 -14.20
CA ASN A 2 -16.01 -17.92 -13.68
C ASN A 2 -14.83 -17.37 -14.50
N LYS A 3 -14.75 -16.04 -14.58
CA LYS A 3 -13.50 -15.33 -14.88
C LYS A 3 -12.76 -15.19 -13.56
N ALA A 4 -12.26 -16.33 -13.07
CA ALA A 4 -11.66 -16.43 -11.77
C ALA A 4 -10.47 -15.48 -11.72
N LEU A 5 -10.53 -14.49 -10.83
CA LEU A 5 -9.38 -13.77 -10.28
C LEU A 5 -8.47 -14.74 -9.47
N ALA A 6 -8.52 -16.05 -9.75
CA ALA A 6 -7.89 -17.15 -9.03
C ALA A 6 -6.57 -17.59 -9.70
N GLY A 7 -5.86 -16.63 -10.32
CA GLY A 7 -4.51 -16.85 -10.84
C GLY A 7 -3.42 -16.17 -9.99
N LEU A 8 -3.80 -15.21 -9.15
CA LEU A 8 -2.90 -14.53 -8.23
C LEU A 8 -3.14 -15.10 -6.83
N SER A 9 -2.08 -15.62 -6.21
CA SER A 9 -2.14 -16.05 -4.80
C SER A 9 -2.61 -14.89 -3.93
N LYS A 10 -3.38 -15.17 -2.88
CA LYS A 10 -3.80 -14.15 -1.90
C LYS A 10 -2.66 -13.24 -1.50
N GLU A 11 -1.47 -13.81 -1.30
CA GLU A 11 -0.24 -13.09 -0.97
C GLU A 11 0.18 -12.02 -2.01
N GLU A 12 0.00 -12.27 -3.30
CA GLU A 12 0.31 -11.28 -4.36
C GLU A 12 -0.69 -10.13 -4.35
N MET A 13 -1.98 -10.45 -4.17
CA MET A 13 -3.03 -9.44 -4.07
C MET A 13 -2.82 -8.55 -2.84
N ASP A 14 -2.42 -9.15 -1.73
CA ASP A 14 -2.12 -8.48 -0.48
C ASP A 14 -0.86 -7.59 -0.61
N LYS A 15 0.20 -8.06 -1.28
CA LYS A 15 1.38 -7.24 -1.62
C LYS A 15 1.03 -6.04 -2.49
N VAL A 16 0.15 -6.20 -3.47
CA VAL A 16 -0.32 -5.09 -4.32
C VAL A 16 -1.13 -4.10 -3.49
N SER A 17 -2.06 -4.57 -2.65
CA SER A 17 -2.83 -3.72 -1.74
C SER A 17 -1.93 -2.95 -0.78
N ALA A 18 -0.90 -3.59 -0.22
CA ALA A 18 0.12 -2.95 0.62
C ALA A 18 0.80 -1.78 -0.08
N GLY A 19 1.28 -2.00 -1.31
CA GLY A 19 1.96 -0.97 -2.08
C GLY A 19 1.02 0.18 -2.44
N LEU A 20 -0.22 -0.13 -2.81
CA LEU A 20 -1.24 0.87 -3.15
C LEU A 20 -1.61 1.71 -1.93
N ALA A 21 -1.76 1.07 -0.77
CA ALA A 21 -2.06 1.74 0.48
C ALA A 21 -0.91 2.67 0.90
N ALA A 22 0.34 2.22 0.78
CA ALA A 22 1.52 3.07 1.05
C ALA A 22 1.59 4.30 0.12
N GLY A 23 1.32 4.11 -1.18
CA GLY A 23 1.24 5.23 -2.13
C GLY A 23 0.09 6.17 -1.81
N THR A 24 -1.07 5.63 -1.41
CA THR A 24 -2.25 6.42 -1.01
C THR A 24 -1.96 7.26 0.23
N VAL A 25 -1.22 6.73 1.21
CA VAL A 25 -0.76 7.49 2.39
C VAL A 25 0.08 8.68 1.96
N VAL A 26 1.12 8.47 1.16
CA VAL A 26 2.01 9.55 0.73
C VAL A 26 1.27 10.60 -0.11
N VAL A 27 0.36 10.17 -0.99
CA VAL A 27 -0.45 11.11 -1.79
C VAL A 27 -1.40 11.91 -0.88
N ARG A 28 -2.05 11.28 0.09
CA ARG A 28 -2.95 11.97 1.02
C ARG A 28 -2.18 12.93 1.93
N GLU A 29 -1.02 12.52 2.48
CA GLU A 29 -0.13 13.38 3.26
C GLU A 29 0.28 14.63 2.44
N ARG A 30 0.63 14.46 1.16
CA ARG A 30 0.99 15.56 0.26
C ARG A 30 -0.16 16.50 -0.10
N ASN A 31 -1.38 15.98 -0.15
CA ASN A 31 -2.58 16.75 -0.48
C ASN A 31 -3.25 17.37 0.78
N HIS A 32 -2.60 17.35 1.94
CA HIS A 32 -3.18 17.80 3.22
C HIS A 32 -4.49 17.09 3.57
N LEU A 33 -4.69 15.87 3.06
CA LEU A 33 -5.84 15.04 3.38
C LEU A 33 -5.58 14.26 4.66
N PRO A 34 -6.60 14.05 5.52
CA PRO A 34 -6.44 13.22 6.70
C PRO A 34 -6.11 11.79 6.29
N VAL A 35 -4.93 11.31 6.67
CA VAL A 35 -4.53 9.93 6.47
C VAL A 35 -3.77 9.42 7.67
N ASN A 36 -4.11 8.21 8.10
CA ASN A 36 -3.56 7.59 9.28
C ASN A 36 -2.67 6.42 8.85
N ALA A 37 -1.38 6.69 8.61
CA ALA A 37 -0.43 5.69 8.12
C ALA A 37 -0.32 4.48 9.05
N GLU A 38 -0.44 4.71 10.37
CA GLU A 38 -0.42 3.66 11.39
C GLU A 38 -1.64 2.76 11.32
N GLU A 39 -2.83 3.31 11.04
CA GLU A 39 -4.06 2.53 10.87
C GLU A 39 -3.95 1.61 9.65
N VAL A 40 -3.41 2.13 8.55
CA VAL A 40 -3.15 1.36 7.33
C VAL A 40 -2.09 0.27 7.58
N GLU A 41 -1.02 0.55 8.35
CA GLU A 41 -0.05 -0.47 8.75
C GLU A 41 -0.69 -1.54 9.67
N MET A 42 -1.69 -1.17 10.48
CA MET A 42 -2.43 -2.08 11.33
C MET A 42 -3.46 -2.93 10.58
N GLU A 43 -4.11 -2.39 9.55
CA GLU A 43 -4.97 -3.16 8.64
C GLU A 43 -4.17 -4.16 7.80
N GLN A 44 -2.93 -3.82 7.46
CA GLN A 44 -2.05 -4.70 6.72
C GLN A 44 -1.58 -5.88 7.59
N PRO A 45 -1.60 -7.11 7.06
CA PRO A 45 -1.15 -8.27 7.81
C PRO A 45 0.36 -8.20 8.09
N GLU A 46 0.80 -8.79 9.21
CA GLU A 46 2.16 -8.62 9.75
C GLU A 46 3.27 -8.95 8.73
N HIS A 47 3.07 -9.96 7.89
CA HIS A 47 4.00 -10.38 6.86
C HIS A 47 4.19 -9.35 5.73
N LEU A 48 3.28 -8.37 5.62
CA LEU A 48 3.34 -7.29 4.63
C LEU A 48 3.70 -5.96 5.24
N ARG A 49 3.77 -5.83 6.57
CA ARG A 49 4.23 -4.58 7.21
C ARG A 49 5.64 -4.22 6.78
N ALA A 50 6.53 -5.21 6.67
CA ALA A 50 7.88 -5.00 6.15
C ALA A 50 7.85 -4.45 4.71
N TYR A 51 7.02 -5.04 3.85
CA TYR A 51 6.85 -4.59 2.45
C TYR A 51 6.20 -3.20 2.37
N PHE A 52 5.20 -2.93 3.22
CA PHE A 52 4.52 -1.65 3.32
C PHE A 52 5.48 -0.53 3.72
N ARG A 53 6.32 -0.75 4.75
CA ARG A 53 7.32 0.24 5.16
C ARG A 53 8.34 0.52 4.07
N GLU A 54 8.88 -0.52 3.43
CA GLU A 54 9.82 -0.37 2.32
C GLU A 54 9.18 0.44 1.18
N ARG A 55 7.92 0.15 0.82
CA ARG A 55 7.18 0.91 -0.18
C ARG A 55 6.89 2.33 0.26
N LEU A 56 6.54 2.55 1.52
CA LEU A 56 6.20 3.87 2.05
C LEU A 56 7.43 4.78 2.10
N GLU A 57 8.59 4.26 2.52
CA GLU A 57 9.88 4.94 2.38
C GLU A 57 10.21 5.22 0.92
N HIS A 58 10.01 4.24 0.03
CA HIS A 58 10.23 4.42 -1.40
C HIS A 58 9.35 5.54 -1.99
N TYR A 59 8.06 5.60 -1.64
CA TYR A 59 7.14 6.65 -2.08
C TYR A 59 7.43 8.02 -1.46
N ARG A 60 7.98 8.06 -0.24
CA ARG A 60 8.47 9.31 0.38
C ARG A 60 9.71 9.83 -0.33
N GLN A 61 10.64 8.94 -0.67
CA GLN A 61 11.87 9.27 -1.41
C GLN A 61 11.57 9.64 -2.87
N GLN A 62 10.56 9.03 -3.48
CA GLN A 62 10.10 9.45 -4.79
C GLN A 62 9.33 10.78 -4.70
N PRO A 63 9.78 11.87 -5.34
CA PRO A 63 8.94 13.05 -5.48
C PRO A 63 7.67 12.61 -6.22
N ALA A 64 6.50 13.08 -5.76
CA ALA A 64 5.25 12.82 -6.47
C ALA A 64 5.51 13.22 -7.92
N LYS A 65 5.51 12.25 -8.84
CA LYS A 65 5.62 12.59 -10.25
C LYS A 65 4.41 13.49 -10.53
N LYS A 66 4.72 14.77 -10.73
CA LYS A 66 3.80 15.81 -11.18
C LYS A 66 3.07 15.36 -12.43
#